data_AF-A0A9E4PMC9-F1
#
_entry.id   AF-A0A9E4PMC9-F1
#
_cell.length_a   1.000
_cell.length_b   1.000
_cell.length_c   1.000
_cell.angle_alpha   90.00
_cell.angle_beta   90.00
_cell.angle_gamma   90.00
#
_symmetry.space_group_name_H-M   'P 1'
#
loop_
_entity.id
_entity.type
_entity.pdbx_description
1 polymer ?
#
loop_
_entity_poly.entity_id
_entity_poly.type
_entity_poly.pdbx_seq_one_letter_code
_entity_poly.pdbx_strand_id
1 'polypeptide(L)'
;MYTRTGDQDLNEGLTIQHLKDTSAEPLAEPLIEVPDDLKGNLVVTSLDALINWSRKSALWPVTFGLACCAFEMIATAMGRFDIARFG
;
A
#
# COMPACT_ATOMS: atom_id res chain seq x y z
N MET A 1 -31.13 7.62 -21.56
CA MET A 1 -29.95 6.76 -21.33
C MET A 1 -29.28 7.06 -19.99
N TYR A 2 -29.24 8.32 -19.52
CA TYR A 2 -28.73 8.73 -18.21
C TYR A 2 -29.54 8.21 -17.00
N THR A 3 -30.87 8.13 -17.12
CA THR A 3 -31.76 7.78 -15.99
C THR A 3 -31.57 6.34 -15.49
N ARG A 4 -31.35 5.36 -16.39
CA ARG A 4 -31.15 3.96 -16.00
C ARG A 4 -29.77 3.72 -15.35
N THR A 5 -28.76 4.47 -15.78
CA THR A 5 -27.39 4.36 -15.25
C THR A 5 -27.27 5.02 -13.88
N GLY A 6 -27.97 6.14 -13.64
CA GLY A 6 -27.93 6.84 -12.36
C GLY A 6 -28.46 6.02 -11.18
N ASP A 7 -29.56 5.29 -11.37
CA ASP A 7 -30.12 4.41 -10.34
C ASP A 7 -29.16 3.25 -10.00
N GLN A 8 -28.42 2.79 -11.01
CA GLN A 8 -27.47 1.69 -10.91
C GLN A 8 -26.19 2.14 -10.18
N ASP A 9 -25.66 3.31 -10.50
CA ASP A 9 -24.53 3.95 -9.79
C ASP A 9 -24.85 4.19 -8.31
N LEU A 10 -26.11 4.55 -7.99
CA LEU A 10 -26.54 4.84 -6.62
C LEU A 10 -26.61 3.56 -5.76
N ASN A 11 -27.14 2.47 -6.33
CA ASN A 11 -27.13 1.14 -5.70
C ASN A 11 -25.70 0.62 -5.48
N GLU A 12 -24.84 0.72 -6.51
CA GLU A 12 -23.45 0.29 -6.42
C GLU A 12 -22.70 1.12 -5.36
N GLY A 13 -22.94 2.42 -5.31
CA GLY A 13 -22.37 3.30 -4.29
C GLY A 13 -22.75 2.91 -2.86
N LEU A 14 -24.01 2.53 -2.62
CA LEU A 14 -24.47 2.04 -1.31
C LEU A 14 -23.79 0.72 -0.92
N THR A 15 -23.63 -0.19 -1.89
CA THR A 15 -22.96 -1.48 -1.68
C THR A 15 -21.47 -1.27 -1.34
N ILE A 16 -20.79 -0.37 -2.06
CA ILE A 16 -19.39 -0.04 -1.79
C ILE A 16 -19.23 0.61 -0.41
N GLN A 17 -20.14 1.48 0.01
CA GLN A 17 -20.10 2.05 1.35
C GLN A 17 -20.29 0.99 2.43
N HIS A 18 -21.26 0.09 2.27
CA HIS A 18 -21.43 -1.04 3.19
C HIS A 18 -20.15 -1.90 3.32
N LEU A 19 -19.45 -2.15 2.21
CA LEU A 19 -18.17 -2.88 2.23
C LEU A 19 -17.07 -2.10 2.96
N LYS A 20 -17.00 -0.77 2.77
CA LYS A 20 -16.03 0.08 3.48
C LYS A 20 -16.31 0.13 4.99
N ASP A 21 -17.57 0.22 5.37
CA ASP A 21 -18.00 0.25 6.76
C ASP A 21 -17.73 -1.09 7.47
N THR A 22 -17.88 -2.21 6.74
CA THR A 22 -17.63 -3.55 7.28
C THR A 22 -16.14 -3.91 7.33
N SER A 23 -15.32 -3.33 6.45
CA SER A 23 -13.90 -3.69 6.31
C SER A 23 -12.95 -2.81 7.14
N ALA A 24 -13.45 -2.20 8.21
CA ALA A 24 -12.76 -1.14 8.94
C ALA A 24 -11.67 -1.61 9.91
N GLU A 25 -11.47 -2.91 10.14
CA GLU A 25 -10.39 -3.37 11.03
C GLU A 25 -9.05 -3.30 10.28
N PRO A 26 -8.19 -2.31 10.58
CA PRO A 26 -6.85 -2.28 10.04
C PRO A 26 -6.07 -3.41 10.72
N LEU A 27 -5.27 -4.14 9.96
CA LEU A 27 -4.36 -5.14 10.51
C LEU A 27 -3.40 -4.38 11.43
N ALA A 28 -3.53 -4.55 12.74
CA ALA A 28 -2.71 -3.88 13.73
C ALA A 28 -1.25 -4.34 13.54
N GLU A 29 -0.44 -3.48 12.94
CA GLU A 29 1.00 -3.54 13.09
C GLU A 29 1.34 -3.09 14.52
N PRO A 30 2.06 -3.91 15.31
CA PRO A 30 3.26 -4.65 14.90
C PRO A 30 3.05 -6.17 14.74
N LEU A 31 3.68 -6.74 13.71
CA LEU A 31 3.76 -8.20 13.47
C LEU A 31 4.57 -8.97 14.54
N ILE A 32 5.15 -8.27 15.52
CA ILE A 32 5.97 -8.83 16.60
C ILE A 32 5.61 -8.15 17.92
N GLU A 33 5.15 -8.92 18.90
CA GLU A 33 4.91 -8.44 20.26
C GLU A 33 6.23 -8.42 21.02
N VAL A 34 6.78 -7.22 21.28
CA VAL A 34 8.03 -7.06 22.04
C VAL A 34 7.69 -6.78 23.50
N PRO A 35 8.13 -7.61 24.46
CA PRO A 35 7.93 -7.35 25.88
C PRO A 35 8.65 -6.05 26.30
N ASP A 36 8.05 -5.30 27.23
CA ASP A 36 8.51 -3.96 27.62
C ASP A 36 9.96 -3.93 28.13
N ASP A 37 10.43 -5.03 28.74
CA ASP A 37 11.81 -5.18 29.24
C ASP A 37 12.87 -5.18 28.13
N LEU A 38 12.48 -5.49 26.88
CA LEU A 38 13.40 -5.64 25.75
C LEU A 38 13.42 -4.42 24.81
N LYS A 39 12.50 -3.46 24.99
CA LYS A 39 12.34 -2.27 24.13
C LYS A 39 13.57 -1.34 24.10
N GLY A 40 14.44 -1.41 25.11
CA GLY A 40 15.69 -0.64 25.19
C GLY A 40 16.96 -1.42 24.79
N ASN A 41 16.84 -2.67 24.36
CA ASN A 41 17.98 -3.52 24.05
C ASN A 41 18.56 -3.17 22.67
N LEU A 42 19.89 -2.95 22.59
CA LEU A 42 20.63 -2.72 21.34
C LEU A 42 20.33 -3.79 20.27
N VAL A 43 20.08 -5.02 20.69
CA VAL A 43 19.74 -6.14 19.80
C VAL A 43 18.38 -5.93 19.13
N VAL A 44 17.37 -5.43 19.84
CA VAL A 44 16.03 -5.16 19.30
C VAL A 44 16.07 -4.00 18.31
N THR A 45 16.78 -2.91 18.62
CA THR A 45 16.95 -1.78 17.69
C THR A 45 17.69 -2.19 16.43
N SER A 46 18.69 -3.07 16.53
CA SER A 46 19.45 -3.58 15.37
C SER A 46 18.58 -4.47 14.48
N LEU A 47 17.73 -5.32 15.07
CA LEU A 47 16.75 -6.14 14.35
C LEU A 47 15.70 -5.28 13.67
N ASP A 48 15.16 -4.27 14.37
CA ASP A 48 14.19 -3.35 13.80
C ASP A 48 14.79 -2.55 12.63
N ALA A 49 16.04 -2.08 12.78
CA ALA A 49 16.77 -1.43 11.69
C ALA A 49 16.97 -2.35 10.48
N LEU A 50 17.27 -3.64 10.70
CA LEU A 50 17.43 -4.63 9.64
C LEU A 50 16.11 -4.93 8.91
N ILE A 51 15.02 -5.08 9.65
CA ILE A 51 13.68 -5.34 9.08
C ILE A 51 13.19 -4.13 8.29
N ASN A 52 13.37 -2.92 8.82
CA ASN A 52 12.99 -1.71 8.10
C ASN A 52 13.89 -1.48 6.88
N TRP A 53 15.16 -1.89 6.95
CA TRP A 53 16.05 -1.90 5.78
C TRP A 53 15.60 -2.91 4.72
N SER A 54 15.16 -4.11 5.09
CA SER A 54 14.70 -5.10 4.12
C SER A 54 13.42 -4.65 3.40
N ARG A 55 12.44 -4.09 4.13
CA ARG A 55 11.19 -3.58 3.54
C ARG A 55 11.40 -2.47 2.50
N LYS A 56 12.31 -1.53 2.77
CA LYS A 56 12.57 -0.42 1.83
C LYS A 56 13.45 -0.81 0.64
N SER A 57 14.11 -1.96 0.69
CA SER A 57 15.07 -2.41 -0.33
C SER A 57 14.47 -3.42 -1.32
N ALA A 58 13.16 -3.66 -1.27
CA ALA A 58 12.43 -4.57 -2.15
C ALA A 58 10.97 -4.12 -2.27
N LEU A 59 10.75 -2.96 -2.89
CA LEU A 59 9.43 -2.36 -3.03
C LEU A 59 8.79 -2.86 -4.33
N TRP A 60 7.59 -3.43 -4.22
CA TRP A 60 6.81 -3.91 -5.36
C TRP A 60 5.60 -3.00 -5.57
N PRO A 61 5.78 -1.83 -6.21
CA PRO A 61 4.72 -0.85 -6.36
C PRO A 61 3.63 -1.38 -7.30
N VAL A 62 2.38 -1.23 -6.89
CA VAL A 62 1.23 -1.48 -7.77
C VAL A 62 1.07 -0.28 -8.70
N THR A 63 1.25 -0.50 -10.00
CA THR A 63 1.10 0.56 -11.01
C THR A 63 -0.38 0.75 -11.37
N PHE A 64 -0.94 1.93 -11.07
CA PHE A 64 -2.31 2.28 -11.43
C PHE A 64 -2.36 3.64 -12.16
N GLY A 65 -2.77 3.62 -13.43
CA GLY A 65 -2.70 4.80 -14.31
C GLY A 65 -4.08 5.32 -14.71
N LEU A 66 -4.59 6.34 -14.02
CA LEU A 66 -5.90 6.95 -14.32
C LEU A 66 -5.85 8.04 -15.42
N ALA A 67 -4.68 8.61 -15.69
CA ALA A 67 -4.51 9.76 -16.58
C ALA A 67 -3.08 9.83 -17.15
N CYS A 68 -2.61 11.02 -17.55
CA CYS A 68 -1.29 11.25 -18.12
C CYS A 68 -0.12 10.81 -17.22
N CYS A 69 -0.29 10.84 -15.89
CA CYS A 69 0.72 10.36 -14.94
C CYS A 69 1.08 8.87 -15.12
N ALA A 70 0.22 8.10 -15.79
CA ALA A 70 0.52 6.72 -16.17
C ALA A 70 1.76 6.63 -17.06
N PHE A 71 1.91 7.53 -18.03
CA PHE A 71 3.06 7.51 -18.94
C PHE A 71 4.36 7.91 -18.24
N GLU A 72 4.28 8.80 -17.25
CA GLU A 72 5.41 9.15 -16.40
C GLU A 72 5.86 7.94 -15.58
N MET A 73 4.93 7.22 -14.93
CA MET A 73 5.25 6.01 -14.19
C MET A 73 5.83 4.89 -15.08
N ILE A 74 5.29 4.68 -16.29
CA ILE A 74 5.85 3.71 -17.23
C ILE A 74 7.28 4.10 -17.64
N ALA A 75 7.53 5.39 -17.90
CA ALA A 75 8.87 5.87 -18.23
C ALA A 75 9.88 5.67 -17.09
N THR A 76 9.44 5.72 -15.82
CA THR A 76 10.27 5.38 -14.65
C THR A 76 10.56 3.89 -14.46
N ALA A 77 9.97 3.02 -15.28
CA ALA A 77 10.29 1.59 -15.32
C ALA A 77 11.07 1.18 -16.58
N MET A 78 11.42 2.12 -17.46
CA MET A 78 12.17 1.86 -18.69
C MET A 78 13.68 2.00 -18.49
N GLY A 79 14.51 1.50 -19.41
CA GLY A 79 15.97 1.50 -19.24
C GLY A 79 16.66 2.88 -19.04
N ARG A 80 15.98 4.00 -19.31
CA ARG A 80 16.51 5.35 -19.00
C ARG A 80 16.40 5.69 -17.51
N PHE A 81 15.32 5.26 -16.88
CA PHE A 81 15.04 5.43 -15.46
C PHE A 81 14.53 4.08 -14.97
N ASP A 82 15.41 3.28 -14.35
CA ASP A 82 15.09 1.92 -13.92
C ASP A 82 14.78 1.90 -12.42
N ILE A 83 13.49 1.88 -12.09
CA ILE A 83 13.01 1.78 -10.71
C ILE A 83 13.39 0.43 -10.05
N ALA A 84 13.58 -0.65 -10.83
CA ALA A 84 13.90 -1.97 -10.29
C ALA A 84 15.30 -2.03 -9.63
N ARG A 85 16.16 -1.03 -9.90
CA ARG A 85 17.45 -0.89 -9.21
C ARG A 85 17.31 -0.62 -7.71
N PHE A 86 16.21 -0.02 -7.27
CA PHE A 86 15.97 0.27 -5.85
C PHE A 86 15.39 -0.93 -5.09
N GLY A 87 15.12 -2.02 -5.80
CA GLY A 87 14.56 -3.26 -5.29
C GLY A 87 13.05 -3.33 -5.47
#